data_AF-A0A9E6TQG5-F1
#
_entry.id   AF-A0A9E6TQG5-F1
#
_cell.length_a   1.000
_cell.length_b   1.000
_cell.length_c   1.000
_cell.angle_alpha   90.00
_cell.angle_beta   90.00
_cell.angle_gamma   90.00
#
_symmetry.space_group_name_H-M   'P 1'
#
loop_
_entity.id
_entity.type
_entity.pdbx_description
1 polymer ?
#
loop_
_entity_poly.entity_id
_entity_poly.type
_entity_poly.pdbx_seq_one_letter_code
_entity_poly.pdbx_strand_id
1 'polypeptide(L)' 'MKAQYDFARAQRGAVAAIDGKTRITLLLDDAVVTAARTRAQSDTTGSQSLINDLLRQALAAPAAP' A
#
# COMPACT_ATOMS: atom_id res chain seq x y z
N MET A 1 0.50 18.78 -0.42
CA MET A 1 0.90 18.34 -1.77
C MET A 1 1.81 19.41 -2.38
N LYS A 2 2.94 19.06 -3.02
CA LYS A 2 3.80 20.06 -3.68
C LYS A 2 3.20 20.48 -5.02
N ALA A 3 3.22 21.78 -5.30
CA ALA A 3 2.57 22.38 -6.46
C ALA A 3 3.31 22.18 -7.79
N GLN A 4 4.60 21.85 -7.75
CA GLN A 4 5.39 21.62 -8.95
C GLN A 4 6.43 20.54 -8.69
N TYR A 5 6.39 19.48 -9.50
CA TYR A 5 7.41 18.45 -9.54
C TYR A 5 8.25 18.68 -10.79
N ASP A 6 9.55 18.80 -10.61
CA ASP A 6 10.49 18.89 -11.73
C ASP A 6 10.71 17.49 -12.30
N PHE A 7 10.14 17.25 -13.48
CA PHE A 7 10.26 16.00 -14.23
C PHE A 7 11.38 16.02 -15.26
N ALA A 8 12.27 17.03 -15.26
CA ALA A 8 13.33 17.14 -16.26
C ALA A 8 14.30 15.95 -16.29
N ARG A 9 14.35 15.15 -15.21
CA ARG A 9 15.15 13.92 -15.11
C ARG A 9 14.29 12.66 -14.93
N ALA A 10 12.98 12.75 -15.14
CA ALA A 10 12.09 11.61 -14.99
C ALA A 10 12.30 10.63 -16.16
N GLN A 11 12.98 9.52 -15.88
CA GLN A 11 13.16 8.44 -16.83
C GLN A 11 11.91 7.55 -16.83
N ARG A 12 11.28 7.35 -18.00
CA ARG A 12 10.29 6.28 -18.17
C ARG A 12 11.04 4.96 -18.20
N GLY A 13 11.23 4.37 -17.03
CA GLY A 13 11.86 3.06 -16.83
C GLY A 13 11.02 2.18 -15.92
N ALA A 14 11.37 0.90 -15.83
CA ALA A 14 10.77 0.00 -14.85
C ALA A 14 10.90 0.63 -13.46
N VAL A 15 9.79 0.63 -12.69
CA VAL A 15 9.79 1.07 -11.30
C VAL A 15 10.91 0.31 -10.59
N ALA A 16 11.77 1.03 -9.85
CA ALA A 16 12.87 0.43 -9.11
C ALA A 16 12.37 -0.80 -8.34
N ALA A 17 13.16 -1.89 -8.39
CA ALA A 17 12.80 -3.13 -7.71
C ALA A 17 12.57 -2.84 -6.23
N ILE A 18 11.37 -3.17 -5.74
CA ILE A 18 11.02 -2.99 -4.33
C ILE A 18 11.48 -4.26 -3.62
N ASP A 19 12.60 -4.18 -2.91
CA ASP A 19 13.13 -5.34 -2.20
C ASP A 19 12.11 -5.84 -1.14
N GLY A 20 11.89 -7.15 -1.10
CA GLY A 20 10.91 -7.81 -0.23
C GLY A 20 9.42 -7.51 -0.48
N LYS A 21 9.04 -6.80 -1.57
CA LYS A 21 7.62 -6.55 -1.91
C LYS A 21 7.32 -6.88 -3.37
N THR A 22 6.32 -7.73 -3.57
CA THR A 22 5.82 -8.06 -4.91
C THR A 22 4.69 -7.11 -5.30
N ARG A 23 4.80 -6.45 -6.46
CA ARG A 23 3.71 -5.67 -7.04
C ARG A 23 2.71 -6.64 -7.67
N ILE A 24 1.50 -6.66 -7.13
CA ILE A 24 0.37 -7.43 -7.66
C ILE A 24 -0.76 -6.49 -8.08
N THR A 25 -1.62 -6.94 -8.99
CA THR A 25 -2.91 -6.29 -9.28
C THR A 25 -3.97 -6.97 -8.41
N LEU A 26 -4.57 -6.23 -7.48
CA LEU A 26 -5.64 -6.71 -6.60
C LEU A 26 -6.78 -5.70 -6.63
N LEU A 27 -8.02 -6.18 -6.82
CA LEU A 27 -9.20 -5.37 -6.58
C LEU A 27 -9.55 -5.44 -5.09
N LEU A 28 -9.73 -4.27 -4.49
CA LEU A 28 -10.23 -4.10 -3.12
C LEU A 28 -11.48 -3.25 -3.20
N ASP A 29 -12.46 -3.54 -2.34
CA ASP A 29 -13.64 -2.69 -2.23
C ASP A 29 -13.26 -1.26 -1.81
N ASP A 30 -13.96 -0.27 -2.35
CA ASP A 30 -13.74 1.15 -2.02
C ASP A 30 -13.85 1.41 -0.51
N ALA A 31 -14.74 0.68 0.18
CA ALA A 31 -14.91 0.77 1.63
C ALA A 31 -13.62 0.36 2.37
N VAL A 32 -12.94 -0.70 1.92
CA VAL A 32 -11.69 -1.19 2.51
C VAL A 32 -10.57 -0.18 2.29
N VAL A 33 -10.44 0.35 1.07
CA VAL A 33 -9.43 1.36 0.74
C VAL A 33 -9.64 2.63 1.56
N THR A 34 -10.89 3.07 1.71
CA THR A 34 -11.24 4.26 2.49
C THR A 34 -10.93 4.06 3.97
N ALA A 35 -11.35 2.94 4.56
CA ALA A 35 -11.08 2.63 5.96
C ALA A 35 -9.56 2.55 6.23
N ALA A 36 -8.81 1.90 5.34
CA ALA A 36 -7.36 1.80 5.45
C ALA A 36 -6.67 3.18 5.37
N ARG A 37 -7.16 4.07 4.50
CA ARG A 37 -6.65 5.45 4.38
C ARG A 37 -6.93 6.28 5.62
N THR A 38 -8.13 6.18 6.19
CA THR A 38 -8.48 6.91 7.41
C THR A 38 -7.61 6.47 8.58
N ARG A 39 -7.41 5.16 8.74
CA ARG A 39 -6.58 4.60 9.83
C ARG A 39 -5.09 4.91 9.66
N ALA A 40 -4.59 4.84 8.43
CA ALA A 40 -3.23 5.25 8.07
C ALA A 40 -2.92 6.72 8.42
N GLN A 41 -3.88 7.62 8.21
CA GLN A 41 -3.71 9.04 8.54
C GLN A 41 -3.58 9.29 10.04
N SER A 42 -4.24 8.48 10.87
CA SER A 42 -4.13 8.55 12.33
C SER A 42 -2.78 8.04 12.85
N ASP A 43 -2.22 7.00 12.24
CA ASP A 43 -1.00 6.33 12.69
C ASP A 43 0.29 6.83 12.00
N THR A 44 0.23 7.89 11.19
CA THR A 44 1.37 8.36 10.33
C THR A 44 1.97 7.27 9.43
N THR A 45 1.22 6.18 9.23
CA THR A 45 1.68 4.96 8.53
C THR A 45 1.06 4.89 7.15
N GLY A 46 1.82 4.47 6.13
CA GLY A 46 1.28 4.36 4.77
C GLY A 46 0.16 3.31 4.66
N SER A 47 -0.89 3.60 3.90
CA SER A 47 -2.04 2.68 3.72
C SER A 47 -1.64 1.29 3.19
N GLN A 48 -0.60 1.22 2.33
CA GLN A 48 -0.07 -0.06 1.86
C GLN A 48 0.51 -0.91 3.00
N SER A 49 1.24 -0.28 3.93
CA SER A 49 1.82 -0.99 5.08
C SER A 49 0.70 -1.54 5.97
N LEU A 50 -0.31 -0.73 6.27
CA LEU A 50 -1.45 -1.13 7.08
C LEU A 50 -2.23 -2.31 6.44
N ILE A 51 -2.48 -2.25 5.13
CA ILE A 51 -3.13 -3.35 4.40
C ILE A 51 -2.27 -4.62 4.47
N ASN A 52 -0.96 -4.51 4.29
CA ASN A 52 -0.07 -5.67 4.38
C ASN A 52 -0.03 -6.28 5.78
N ASP A 53 -0.03 -5.46 6.84
CA ASP A 53 -0.07 -5.96 8.22
C ASP A 53 -1.38 -6.68 8.52
N LEU A 54 -2.52 -6.14 8.05
CA LEU A 54 -3.81 -6.82 8.18
C LEU A 54 -3.83 -8.17 7.44
N LEU A 55 -3.29 -8.22 6.21
CA LEU A 55 -3.16 -9.47 5.47
C LEU A 55 -2.25 -10.47 6.18
N ARG A 56 -1.12 -10.02 6.77
CA ARG A 56 -0.24 -10.89 7.57
C ARG A 56 -0.95 -11.45 8.79
N GLN A 57 -1.71 -10.62 9.52
CA GLN A 57 -2.48 -11.07 10.67
C GLN A 57 -3.56 -12.08 10.28
N ALA A 58 -4.27 -11.85 9.17
CA ALA A 58 -5.28 -12.77 8.65
C ALA A 58 -4.68 -14.12 8.21
N LEU A 59 -3.48 -14.11 7.62
CA LEU A 59 -2.76 -15.33 7.21
C LEU A 59 -2.08 -16.05 8.39
N ALA A 60 -1.74 -15.33 9.46
CA ALA A 60 -1.16 -15.89 10.68
C ALA A 60 -2.21 -16.44 11.65
N ALA A 61 -3.45 -15.94 11.57
CA ALA A 61 -4.56 -16.57 12.24
C ALA A 61 -4.75 -17.98 11.67
N PRO A 62 -4.75 -19.04 12.51
CA PRO A 62 -5.14 -20.36 12.03
C PRO A 62 -6.55 -20.22 11.47
N ALA A 63 -6.73 -20.58 10.20
CA ALA A 63 -8.04 -20.61 9.57
C ALA A 63 -8.99 -21.36 10.52
N ALA A 64 -9.95 -20.63 11.10
CA ALA A 64 -10.93 -21.24 11.97
C ALA A 64 -11.66 -22.33 11.15
N PRO A 65 -11.82 -23.55 11.69
CA PRO A 65 -12.42 -24.67 10.98
C PRO A 65 -13.87 -24.41 10.57
#